data_AF-A0A4Y2F514-F1
#
_entry.id   AF-A0A4Y2F514-F1
#
_cell.length_a   1.000
_cell.length_b   1.000
_cell.length_c   1.000
_cell.angle_alpha   90.00
_cell.angle_beta   90.00
_cell.angle_gamma   90.00
#
_symmetry.space_group_name_H-M   'P 1'
#
loop_
_entity.id
_entity.type
_entity.pdbx_description
1 polymer ?
#
loop_
_entity_poly.entity_id
_entity_poly.type
_entity_poly.pdbx_seq_one_letter_code
_entity_poly.pdbx_strand_id
1 'polypeptide(L)'
;MIPVWCWGETAWNSFFIAAIARYGVSMNSTFLVNSAAHKYGDQPFDKYIEARENPVVSLLTTGEGWHNYHHVFAWDYATSELGYTLNLTKVFIDVMAMIGLAYDLKTATPNAIKDRKLKSGDGTRLPSTKNRNIL
;
A
#
# COMPACT_ATOMS: atom_id res chain seq x y z
N MET A 1 6.50 1.12 29.92
CA MET A 1 7.34 1.88 30.87
C MET A 1 7.81 3.21 30.32
N ILE A 2 8.16 3.32 29.02
CA ILE A 2 8.54 4.60 28.38
C ILE A 2 7.55 5.76 28.69
N PRO A 3 6.21 5.61 28.55
CA PRO A 3 5.30 6.73 28.82
C PRO A 3 5.32 7.20 30.28
N VAL A 4 5.47 6.26 31.22
CA VAL A 4 5.55 6.55 32.66
C VAL A 4 6.80 7.35 32.98
N TRP A 5 7.94 6.96 32.41
CA TRP A 5 9.23 7.57 32.73
C TRP A 5 9.51 8.86 31.98
N CYS A 6 9.08 8.98 30.72
CA CYS A 6 9.41 10.13 29.88
C CYS A 6 8.47 11.32 30.05
N TRP A 7 7.19 11.08 30.38
CA TRP A 7 6.21 12.17 30.52
C TRP A 7 5.17 11.93 31.63
N GLY A 8 5.46 11.03 32.58
CA GLY A 8 4.68 10.90 33.81
C GLY A 8 3.30 10.24 33.65
N GLU A 9 3.07 9.47 32.58
CA GLU A 9 1.80 8.76 32.39
C GLU A 9 1.57 7.69 33.47
N THR A 10 0.32 7.40 33.79
CA THR A 10 -0.02 6.33 34.73
C THR A 10 0.37 4.96 34.16
N ALA A 11 0.79 4.04 35.03
CA ALA A 11 1.13 2.68 34.62
C ALA A 11 -0.05 1.94 33.95
N TRP A 12 -1.27 2.23 34.40
CA TRP A 12 -2.50 1.62 33.87
C TRP A 12 -2.81 2.07 32.45
N ASN A 13 -2.83 3.39 32.19
CA ASN A 13 -3.02 3.93 30.84
C ASN A 13 -1.90 3.46 29.91
N SER A 14 -0.65 3.45 30.39
CA SER A 14 0.50 2.96 29.64
C SER A 14 0.33 1.50 29.20
N PHE A 15 -0.25 0.66 30.06
CA PHE A 15 -0.49 -0.74 29.72
C PHE A 15 -1.68 -0.89 28.77
N PHE A 16 -2.86 -0.39 29.12
CA PHE A 16 -4.07 -0.64 28.32
C PHE A 16 -4.09 0.11 27.01
N ILE A 17 -3.60 1.35 26.94
CA ILE A 17 -3.67 2.17 25.74
C ILE A 17 -2.40 1.98 24.91
N ALA A 18 -1.25 2.36 25.46
CA ALA A 18 0.00 2.39 24.70
C ALA A 18 0.54 0.98 24.34
N ALA A 19 0.19 -0.06 25.09
CA ALA A 19 0.52 -1.44 24.75
C ALA A 19 -0.65 -2.19 24.13
N ILE A 20 -1.71 -2.49 24.90
CA ILE A 20 -2.78 -3.41 24.47
C ILE A 20 -3.60 -2.84 23.32
N ALA A 21 -4.18 -1.64 23.47
CA ALA A 21 -5.02 -1.04 22.44
C ALA A 21 -4.21 -0.73 21.18
N ARG A 22 -3.00 -0.17 21.32
CA ARG A 22 -2.07 0.05 20.19
C ARG A 22 -1.83 -1.25 19.43
N TYR A 23 -1.47 -2.33 20.11
CA TYR A 23 -1.23 -3.62 19.48
C TYR A 23 -2.48 -4.17 18.80
N GLY A 24 -3.64 -4.10 19.46
CA GLY A 24 -4.91 -4.53 18.90
C GLY A 24 -5.28 -3.76 17.63
N VAL A 25 -5.12 -2.43 17.63
CA VAL A 25 -5.36 -1.59 16.45
C VAL A 25 -4.37 -1.95 15.33
N SER A 26 -3.07 -2.05 15.62
CA SER A 26 -2.07 -2.43 14.62
C SER A 26 -2.39 -3.79 13.98
N MET A 27 -2.77 -4.78 14.79
CA MET A 27 -3.12 -6.11 14.30
C MET A 27 -4.34 -6.09 13.39
N ASN A 28 -5.40 -5.38 13.81
CA ASN A 28 -6.61 -5.27 12.99
C ASN A 28 -6.34 -4.51 11.69
N SER A 29 -5.53 -3.44 11.71
CA SER A 29 -5.07 -2.76 10.49
C SER A 29 -4.40 -3.75 9.53
N THR A 30 -3.47 -4.59 10.02
CA THR A 30 -2.83 -5.62 9.18
C THR A 30 -3.83 -6.65 8.65
N PHE A 31 -4.80 -7.08 9.46
CA PHE A 31 -5.82 -8.04 9.03
C PHE A 31 -6.77 -7.46 7.97
N LEU A 32 -6.95 -6.13 7.89
CA LEU A 32 -7.71 -5.51 6.81
C LEU A 32 -7.09 -5.75 5.42
N VAL A 33 -5.76 -5.90 5.34
CA VAL A 33 -5.08 -6.24 4.07
C VAL A 33 -5.51 -7.64 3.61
N ASN A 34 -5.62 -8.61 4.53
CA ASN A 34 -6.01 -9.97 4.19
C ASN A 34 -7.53 -10.13 3.97
N SER A 35 -8.34 -9.19 4.45
CA SER A 35 -9.81 -9.28 4.41
C SER A 35 -10.41 -8.24 3.48
N ALA A 36 -10.46 -6.97 3.91
CA ALA A 36 -11.08 -5.90 3.15
C ALA A 36 -10.41 -5.69 1.77
N ALA A 37 -9.08 -5.76 1.68
CA ALA A 37 -8.37 -5.62 0.40
C ALA A 37 -8.44 -6.86 -0.51
N HIS A 38 -9.12 -7.94 -0.09
CA HIS A 38 -9.49 -9.06 -0.97
C HIS A 38 -10.99 -9.10 -1.29
N LYS A 39 -11.78 -8.14 -0.79
CA LYS A 39 -13.25 -8.17 -0.93
C LYS A 39 -13.86 -6.87 -1.43
N TYR A 40 -13.27 -5.72 -1.09
CA TYR A 40 -13.81 -4.41 -1.42
C TYR A 40 -12.78 -3.55 -2.15
N GLY A 41 -13.16 -3.02 -3.32
CA GLY A 41 -12.31 -2.15 -4.14
C GLY A 41 -12.24 -2.57 -5.60
N ASP A 42 -11.36 -1.88 -6.34
CA ASP A 42 -11.18 -2.06 -7.79
C ASP A 42 -10.09 -3.10 -8.10
N GLN A 43 -10.10 -3.68 -9.30
CA GLN A 43 -9.12 -4.64 -9.78
C GLN A 43 -8.49 -4.18 -11.12
N PRO A 44 -7.80 -3.02 -11.15
CA PRO A 44 -7.35 -2.41 -12.39
C PRO A 44 -6.24 -3.18 -13.11
N PHE A 45 -5.50 -4.08 -12.45
CA PHE A 45 -4.38 -4.83 -13.05
C PHE A 45 -4.76 -6.27 -13.37
N ASP A 46 -5.50 -6.93 -12.48
CA ASP A 46 -5.97 -8.30 -12.71
C ASP A 46 -7.30 -8.56 -12.00
N LYS A 47 -8.37 -8.69 -12.79
CA LYS A 47 -9.73 -8.98 -12.31
C LYS A 47 -9.96 -10.45 -11.96
N TYR A 48 -9.01 -11.34 -12.26
CA TYR A 48 -9.13 -12.78 -12.02
C TYR A 48 -8.56 -13.23 -10.67
N ILE A 49 -7.96 -12.32 -9.90
CA ILE A 49 -7.49 -12.56 -8.53
C ILE A 49 -8.34 -11.78 -7.54
N GLU A 50 -8.51 -12.26 -6.31
CA GLU A 50 -9.38 -11.59 -5.32
C GLU A 50 -8.81 -10.27 -4.77
N ALA A 51 -7.51 -10.01 -4.91
CA ALA A 51 -6.87 -8.80 -4.40
C ALA A 51 -7.41 -7.52 -5.09
N ARG A 52 -7.66 -6.46 -4.31
CA ARG A 52 -8.31 -5.21 -4.74
C ARG A 52 -7.53 -3.99 -4.28
N GLU A 53 -7.63 -2.91 -5.04
CA GLU A 53 -7.17 -1.59 -4.66
C GLU A 53 -8.19 -0.95 -3.70
N ASN A 54 -7.76 -0.63 -2.48
CA ASN A 54 -8.62 -0.03 -1.47
C ASN A 54 -7.90 1.14 -0.77
N PRO A 55 -8.29 2.41 -1.05
CA PRO A 55 -7.63 3.58 -0.49
C PRO A 55 -7.80 3.70 1.03
N VAL A 56 -8.92 3.22 1.58
CA VAL A 56 -9.15 3.23 3.04
C VAL A 56 -8.20 2.26 3.72
N VAL A 57 -8.05 1.05 3.18
CA VAL A 57 -7.06 0.09 3.70
C VAL A 57 -5.66 0.69 3.57
N SER A 58 -5.34 1.31 2.44
CA SER A 58 -4.01 1.91 2.20
C SER A 58 -3.66 2.98 3.23
N LEU A 59 -4.61 3.84 3.58
CA LEU A 59 -4.45 4.83 4.65
C LEU A 59 -4.20 4.18 6.02
N LEU A 60 -4.97 3.14 6.37
CA LEU A 60 -4.88 2.45 7.66
C LEU A 60 -3.63 1.57 7.79
N THR A 61 -3.05 1.13 6.66
CA THR A 61 -1.88 0.25 6.60
C THR A 61 -0.68 0.90 5.97
N THR A 62 -0.64 2.23 5.95
CA THR A 62 0.52 3.03 5.52
C THR A 62 1.01 2.80 4.09
N GLY A 63 0.18 2.25 3.21
CA GLY A 63 0.52 1.98 1.80
C GLY A 63 0.08 0.62 1.26
N GLU A 64 -0.24 -0.34 2.13
CA GLU A 64 -0.44 -1.74 1.74
C GLU A 64 -1.83 -2.06 1.16
N GLY A 65 -2.68 -1.04 0.96
CA GLY A 65 -4.04 -1.20 0.42
C GLY A 65 -4.12 -1.23 -1.11
N TRP A 66 -3.01 -0.95 -1.81
CA TRP A 66 -2.90 -1.08 -3.26
C TRP A 66 -2.65 -2.55 -3.65
N HIS A 67 -3.57 -3.41 -3.22
CA HIS A 67 -3.31 -4.84 -3.10
C HIS A 67 -3.44 -5.58 -4.44
N ASN A 68 -4.27 -5.10 -5.37
CA ASN A 68 -4.33 -5.67 -6.72
C ASN A 68 -2.99 -5.47 -7.45
N TYR A 69 -2.39 -4.28 -7.32
CA TYR A 69 -1.05 -4.02 -7.82
C TYR A 69 -0.02 -4.92 -7.16
N HIS A 70 0.00 -4.96 -5.83
CA HIS A 70 0.97 -5.74 -5.06
C HIS A 70 0.97 -7.22 -5.44
N HIS A 71 -0.20 -7.85 -5.63
CA HIS A 71 -0.26 -9.25 -6.05
C HIS A 71 0.25 -9.48 -7.48
N VAL A 72 0.07 -8.51 -8.37
CA VAL A 72 0.47 -8.61 -9.78
C VAL A 72 1.95 -8.31 -9.98
N PHE A 73 2.49 -7.34 -9.23
CA PHE A 73 3.88 -6.89 -9.28
C PHE A 73 4.54 -7.05 -7.90
N ALA A 74 4.54 -8.26 -7.35
CA ALA A 74 4.99 -8.54 -5.98
C ALA A 74 6.47 -8.19 -5.71
N TRP A 75 7.27 -7.97 -6.75
CA TRP A 75 8.66 -7.55 -6.66
C TRP A 75 8.86 -6.03 -6.65
N ASP A 76 7.80 -5.24 -6.89
CA ASP A 76 7.88 -3.78 -6.88
C ASP A 76 7.95 -3.26 -5.45
N TYR A 77 9.02 -2.54 -5.12
CA TYR A 77 9.24 -2.01 -3.77
C TYR A 77 8.19 -0.98 -3.34
N ALA A 78 7.58 -0.29 -4.29
CA ALA A 78 6.60 0.74 -4.03
C ALA A 78 5.20 0.17 -3.78
N THR A 79 4.94 -1.10 -4.09
CA THR A 79 3.65 -1.78 -3.92
C THR A 79 2.43 -1.07 -4.56
N SER A 80 2.66 -0.05 -5.40
CA SER A 80 1.61 0.77 -6.01
C SER A 80 2.11 1.47 -7.27
N GLU A 81 1.20 1.65 -8.24
CA GLU A 81 1.46 2.52 -9.39
C GLU A 81 1.35 4.02 -9.08
N LEU A 82 0.69 4.39 -7.97
CA LEU A 82 0.33 5.78 -7.65
C LEU A 82 1.44 6.54 -6.89
N GLY A 83 2.64 5.97 -6.85
CA GLY A 83 3.80 6.54 -6.19
C GLY A 83 3.52 6.83 -4.72
N TYR A 84 3.57 8.11 -4.34
CA TYR A 84 3.42 8.57 -2.95
C TYR A 84 1.98 8.64 -2.45
N THR A 85 0.99 8.41 -3.32
CA THR A 85 -0.43 8.54 -2.94
C THR A 85 -0.80 7.48 -1.92
N LEU A 86 -1.12 7.92 -0.69
CA LEU A 86 -1.43 7.05 0.46
C LEU A 86 -0.36 5.98 0.74
N ASN A 87 0.90 6.27 0.44
CA ASN A 87 1.98 5.29 0.57
C ASN A 87 3.16 5.85 1.36
N LEU A 88 3.04 5.78 2.69
CA LEU A 88 4.07 6.27 3.61
C LEU A 88 5.28 5.32 3.65
N THR A 89 5.06 4.02 3.46
CA THR A 89 6.14 3.02 3.35
C THR A 89 7.11 3.38 2.23
N LYS A 90 6.61 3.75 1.04
CA LYS A 90 7.47 4.22 -0.06
C LYS A 90 8.28 5.45 0.31
N VAL A 91 7.66 6.46 0.94
CA VAL A 91 8.38 7.67 1.38
C VAL A 91 9.51 7.30 2.32
N PHE A 92 9.26 6.43 3.29
CA PHE A 92 10.28 5.94 4.22
C PHE A 92 11.45 5.26 3.48
N ILE A 93 11.15 4.34 2.56
CA ILE A 93 12.18 3.63 1.78
C ILE A 93 12.99 4.61 0.92
N ASP A 94 12.35 5.58 0.27
CA ASP A 94 13.04 6.58 -0.55
C ASP A 94 13.96 7.48 0.29
N VAL A 95 13.56 7.83 1.52
CA VAL A 95 14.43 8.55 2.46
C VAL A 95 15.61 7.67 2.89
N MET A 96 15.38 6.40 3.19
CA MET A 96 16.47 5.46 3.52
C MET A 96 17.44 5.29 2.34
N ALA A 97 16.94 5.28 1.10
CA ALA A 97 17.78 5.22 -0.09
C ALA A 97 18.58 6.50 -0.29
N MET A 98 18.00 7.67 -0.01
CA MET A 98 18.69 8.96 -0.08
C MET A 98 19.89 9.04 0.86
N ILE A 99 19.81 8.43 2.04
CA ILE A 99 20.91 8.37 3.02
C ILE A 99 21.80 7.12 2.86
N GLY A 100 21.60 6.33 1.79
CA GLY A 100 22.42 5.16 1.47
C GLY A 100 22.14 3.90 2.30
N LEU A 101 21.04 3.86 3.07
CA LEU A 101 20.63 2.69 3.86
C LEU A 101 19.77 1.69 3.06
N ALA A 102 19.23 2.11 1.91
CA ALA A 102 18.52 1.24 0.98
C ALA A 102 19.07 1.42 -0.44
N TYR A 103 19.06 0.35 -1.24
CA TYR A 103 19.59 0.32 -2.61
C TYR A 103 18.89 -0.78 -3.41
N ASP A 104 19.14 -0.83 -4.73
CA ASP A 104 18.52 -1.79 -5.67
C ASP A 104 16.98 -1.81 -5.60
N LEU A 105 16.36 -0.63 -5.52
CA LEU A 105 14.91 -0.49 -5.49
C LEU A 105 14.31 -0.87 -6.85
N LYS A 106 13.48 -1.92 -6.87
CA LYS A 106 12.90 -2.47 -8.09
C LYS A 106 11.50 -1.93 -8.34
N THR A 107 11.25 -1.43 -9.54
CA THR A 107 9.93 -0.94 -9.96
C THR A 107 9.48 -1.58 -11.26
N ALA A 108 8.19 -1.89 -11.38
CA ALA A 108 7.58 -2.30 -12.63
C ALA A 108 7.63 -1.16 -13.66
N THR A 109 7.92 -1.51 -14.92
CA THR A 109 8.02 -0.49 -15.97
C THR A 109 6.63 0.03 -16.34
N PRO A 110 6.50 1.31 -16.76
CA PRO A 110 5.20 1.87 -17.17
C PRO A 110 4.51 1.07 -18.27
N ASN A 111 5.28 0.48 -19.19
CA ASN A 111 4.74 -0.38 -20.25
C ASN A 111 4.21 -1.70 -19.68
N ALA A 112 4.93 -2.37 -18.78
CA ALA A 112 4.45 -3.59 -18.13
C ALA A 112 3.15 -3.36 -17.35
N ILE A 113 3.07 -2.24 -16.61
CA ILE A 113 1.85 -1.82 -15.90
C ILE A 113 0.70 -1.60 -16.89
N LYS A 114 0.94 -0.83 -17.95
CA LYS A 114 -0.06 -0.53 -18.99
C LYS A 114 -0.57 -1.79 -19.67
N ASP A 115 0.33 -2.66 -20.13
CA ASP A 115 -0.01 -3.89 -20.84
C ASP A 115 -0.81 -4.83 -19.94
N ARG A 116 -0.48 -4.88 -18.64
CA ARG A 116 -1.22 -5.68 -17.67
C ARG A 116 -2.64 -5.18 -17.47
N LYS A 117 -2.82 -3.86 -17.30
CA LYS A 117 -4.15 -3.23 -17.23
C LYS A 117 -5.01 -3.53 -18.46
N LEU A 118 -4.42 -3.44 -19.66
CA LEU A 118 -5.14 -3.74 -20.91
C LEU A 118 -5.48 -5.23 -21.06
N LYS A 119 -4.61 -6.11 -20.58
CA LYS A 119 -4.77 -7.57 -20.71
C LYS A 119 -5.78 -8.16 -19.73
N SER A 120 -5.74 -7.75 -18.47
CA SER A 120 -6.50 -8.41 -17.38
C SER A 120 -7.20 -7.46 -16.43
N GLY A 121 -7.07 -6.14 -16.59
CA GLY A 121 -7.76 -5.17 -15.74
C GLY A 121 -9.28 -5.22 -15.86
N ASP A 122 -9.95 -4.74 -14.82
CA ASP A 122 -11.42 -4.59 -14.77
C ASP A 122 -11.94 -3.35 -15.53
N GLY A 123 -11.05 -2.46 -15.99
CA GLY A 123 -11.38 -1.25 -16.73
C GLY A 123 -11.47 0.03 -15.89
N THR A 124 -11.38 -0.06 -14.56
CA THR A 124 -11.55 1.09 -13.64
C THR A 124 -10.45 2.16 -13.77
N ARG A 125 -9.23 1.78 -14.17
CA ARG A 125 -8.07 2.70 -14.32
C ARG A 125 -7.36 2.54 -15.66
N LEU A 126 -8.12 2.55 -16.75
CA LEU A 126 -7.55 2.48 -18.10
C LEU A 126 -6.67 3.71 -18.41
N PRO A 127 -5.56 3.53 -19.15
CA PRO A 127 -4.78 4.65 -19.65
C PRO A 127 -5.66 5.52 -20.56
N SER A 128 -5.65 6.84 -20.36
CA SER A 128 -6.35 7.77 -21.25
C SER A 128 -5.94 7.51 -22.70
N THR A 129 -6.92 7.17 -23.54
CA THR A 129 -6.81 7.15 -25.00
C THR A 129 -6.70 8.60 -25.50
N LYS A 130 -5.56 9.26 -25.27
CA LYS A 130 -5.18 10.36 -26.16
C LYS A 130 -4.86 9.74 -27.51
N ASN A 131 -5.84 9.80 -28.41
CA ASN A 131 -5.75 9.43 -29.82
C ASN A 131 -4.38 9.82 -30.39
N ARG A 132 -3.55 8.82 -30.67
CA ARG A 132 -2.56 8.96 -31.74
C ARG A 132 -3.34 8.88 -33.04
N ASN A 133 -3.89 10.03 -33.45
CA ASN A 133 -4.31 10.23 -34.82
C ASN A 133 -3.08 10.04 -35.68
N ILE A 134 -3.05 8.91 -36.37
CA ILE A 134 -2.16 8.67 -37.49
C ILE A 134 -2.80 9.43 -38.66
N LEU A 135 -2.22 10.57 -39.02
CA LEU A 135 -2.26 11.14 -40.36
C LEU A 135 -0.85 11.02 -40.94
#